data_AF-A0A379RZ77-F1
#
_entry.id   AF-A0A379RZ77-F1
#
_cell.length_a   1.000
_cell.length_b   1.000
_cell.length_c   1.000
_cell.angle_alpha   90.00
_cell.angle_beta   90.00
_cell.angle_gamma   90.00
#
_symmetry.space_group_name_H-M   'P 1'
#
loop_
_entity.id
_entity.type
_entity.pdbx_description
1 polymer ?
#
loop_
_entity_poly.entity_id
_entity_poly.type
_entity_poly.pdbx_seq_one_letter_code
_entity_poly.pdbx_strand_id
1 'polypeptide(L)'
;MTAGGRKPTLTLGFLVMAIGMGILGTMMHIGIHSPSAQYFAIAMLLMFIIGFAMSAGPLIWVLCSEIQPLKGRDFGITCSTATNWIANMIVGATFLTMLNNLGNANTFWVYAGLNVLFILLTLWLVPETKHVSLEHIERNLMKGRKLREIGAHD
;
A
#
# COMPACT_ATOMS: atom_id res chain seq x y z
N MET A 1 11.66 -12.46 -5.93
CA MET A 1 12.17 -11.58 -7.00
C MET A 1 11.00 -11.09 -7.82
N THR A 2 10.59 -9.83 -7.69
CA THR A 2 9.59 -9.26 -8.60
C THR A 2 10.30 -8.84 -9.88
N ALA A 3 9.88 -9.39 -11.01
CA ALA A 3 10.48 -9.07 -12.30
C ALA A 3 10.42 -7.55 -12.61
N GLY A 4 9.44 -6.83 -12.05
CA GLY A 4 9.17 -5.42 -12.33
C GLY A 4 9.82 -4.35 -11.43
N GLY A 5 10.53 -4.67 -10.35
CA GLY A 5 11.04 -3.62 -9.43
C GLY A 5 10.05 -3.24 -8.32
N ARG A 6 10.50 -2.44 -7.35
CA ARG A 6 9.72 -2.14 -6.13
C ARG A 6 8.52 -1.27 -6.46
N LYS A 7 8.72 -0.24 -7.26
CA LYS A 7 7.69 0.76 -7.56
C LYS A 7 6.56 0.18 -8.44
N PRO A 8 6.82 -0.55 -9.54
CA PRO A 8 5.76 -1.18 -10.33
C PRO A 8 5.00 -2.25 -9.55
N THR A 9 5.68 -3.02 -8.69
CA THR A 9 5.01 -4.03 -7.87
C THR A 9 4.04 -3.40 -6.87
N LEU A 10 4.45 -2.33 -6.18
CA LEU A 10 3.55 -1.60 -5.27
C LEU A 10 2.35 -1.01 -6.01
N THR A 11 2.60 -0.39 -7.17
CA THR A 11 1.56 0.21 -8.00
C THR A 11 0.54 -0.84 -8.45
N LEU A 12 1.00 -1.98 -8.97
CA LEU A 12 0.14 -3.09 -9.37
C LEU A 12 -0.66 -3.66 -8.19
N GLY A 13 -0.01 -3.80 -7.04
CA GLY A 13 -0.65 -4.28 -5.82
C GLY A 13 -1.79 -3.39 -5.35
N PHE A 14 -1.55 -2.08 -5.24
CA PHE A 14 -2.60 -1.11 -4.91
C PHE A 14 -3.70 -1.05 -5.96
N LEU A 15 -3.38 -1.26 -7.24
CA LEU A 15 -4.39 -1.35 -8.30
C LEU A 15 -5.30 -2.57 -8.12
N VAL A 16 -4.73 -3.75 -7.86
CA VAL A 16 -5.50 -4.98 -7.60
C VAL A 16 -6.38 -4.81 -6.36
N MET A 17 -5.82 -4.22 -5.29
CA MET A 17 -6.57 -3.92 -4.07
C MET A 17 -7.72 -2.92 -4.32
N ALA A 18 -7.47 -1.84 -5.08
CA ALA A 18 -8.49 -0.86 -5.43
C ALA A 18 -9.64 -1.46 -6.24
N ILE A 19 -9.31 -2.30 -7.23
CA ILE A 19 -10.32 -3.00 -8.06
C ILE A 19 -11.14 -3.96 -7.20
N GLY A 20 -10.49 -4.78 -6.37
CA GLY A 20 -11.18 -5.73 -5.48
C GLY A 20 -12.15 -5.04 -4.52
N MET A 21 -11.69 -3.96 -3.86
CA MET A 21 -12.54 -3.18 -2.93
C MET A 21 -13.63 -2.39 -3.67
N GLY A 22 -13.34 -1.89 -4.87
CA GLY A 22 -14.31 -1.18 -5.71
C GLY A 22 -15.47 -2.09 -6.13
N ILE A 23 -15.16 -3.28 -6.63
CA ILE A 23 -16.16 -4.29 -7.02
C ILE A 23 -16.93 -4.78 -5.79
N LEU A 24 -16.24 -5.06 -4.67
CA LEU A 24 -16.92 -5.48 -3.44
C LEU A 24 -17.88 -4.40 -2.93
N GLY A 25 -17.48 -3.13 -2.96
CA GLY A 25 -18.32 -2.00 -2.59
C GLY A 25 -19.54 -1.85 -3.50
N THR A 26 -19.39 -2.02 -4.82
CA THR A 26 -20.54 -1.97 -5.76
C THR A 26 -21.49 -3.13 -5.54
N MET A 27 -20.98 -4.34 -5.30
CA MET A 27 -21.81 -5.50 -4.97
C MET A 27 -22.62 -5.30 -3.69
N MET A 28 -22.01 -4.70 -2.66
CA MET A 28 -22.71 -4.38 -1.43
C MET A 28 -23.73 -3.26 -1.60
N HIS A 29 -23.55 -2.36 -2.57
CA HIS A 29 -24.51 -1.30 -2.87
C HIS A 29 -25.75 -1.83 -3.59
N ILE A 30 -25.57 -2.70 -4.59
CA ILE A 30 -26.67 -3.28 -5.38
C ILE A 30 -27.43 -4.39 -4.63
N GLY A 31 -26.85 -4.90 -3.54
CA GLY A 31 -27.40 -5.97 -2.75
C GLY A 31 -26.95 -7.36 -3.23
N ILE A 32 -26.58 -8.21 -2.27
CA ILE A 32 -26.12 -9.58 -2.51
C ILE A 32 -27.27 -10.53 -2.21
N HIS A 33 -27.96 -11.00 -3.26
CA HIS A 33 -29.20 -11.77 -3.12
C HIS A 33 -29.08 -13.25 -3.49
N SER A 34 -27.95 -13.69 -4.07
CA SER A 34 -27.72 -15.07 -4.46
C SER A 34 -26.47 -15.67 -3.78
N PRO A 35 -26.43 -17.00 -3.57
CA PRO A 35 -25.22 -17.67 -3.08
C PRO A 35 -24.02 -17.44 -3.99
N SER A 36 -24.22 -17.42 -5.31
CA SER A 36 -23.15 -17.14 -6.28
C SER A 36 -22.55 -15.74 -6.10
N ALA A 37 -23.37 -14.73 -5.83
CA ALA A 37 -22.91 -13.38 -5.54
C ALA A 37 -22.14 -13.31 -4.20
N GLN A 38 -22.54 -14.09 -3.19
CA GLN A 38 -21.78 -14.18 -1.94
C GLN A 38 -20.39 -14.77 -2.16
N TYR A 39 -20.28 -15.90 -2.88
CA TYR A 39 -18.98 -16.49 -3.21
C TYR A 39 -18.10 -15.56 -4.04
N PHE A 40 -18.70 -14.82 -4.97
CA PHE A 40 -17.96 -13.84 -5.77
C PHE A 40 -17.46 -12.66 -4.92
N ALA A 41 -18.25 -12.17 -3.96
CA ALA A 41 -17.82 -11.14 -3.01
C ALA A 41 -16.63 -11.62 -2.15
N ILE A 42 -16.68 -12.87 -1.67
CA ILE A 42 -15.55 -13.49 -0.95
C ILE A 42 -14.33 -13.58 -1.86
N ALA A 43 -14.49 -13.97 -3.12
CA ALA A 43 -13.38 -14.01 -4.07
C ALA A 43 -12.75 -12.63 -4.28
N MET A 44 -13.54 -11.56 -4.34
CA MET A 44 -13.01 -10.18 -4.45
C MET A 44 -12.26 -9.74 -3.19
N LEU A 45 -12.73 -10.14 -2.00
CA LEU A 45 -11.99 -9.92 -0.75
C LEU A 45 -10.66 -10.69 -0.73
N LEU A 46 -10.64 -11.94 -1.22
CA LEU A 46 -9.41 -12.72 -1.35
C LEU A 46 -8.44 -12.09 -2.36
N MET A 47 -8.95 -11.54 -3.47
CA MET A 47 -8.13 -10.78 -4.43
C MET A 47 -7.46 -9.56 -3.79
N PHE A 48 -8.18 -8.84 -2.91
CA PHE A 48 -7.59 -7.77 -2.12
C PHE A 48 -6.45 -8.28 -1.23
N ILE A 49 -6.67 -9.38 -0.49
CA ILE A 49 -5.65 -9.98 0.38
C ILE A 49 -4.41 -10.42 -0.41
N ILE A 50 -4.60 -11.07 -1.56
CA ILE A 50 -3.51 -11.50 -2.45
C ILE A 50 -2.74 -10.28 -2.98
N GLY A 51 -3.45 -9.24 -3.42
CA GLY A 51 -2.84 -7.98 -3.84
C GLY A 51 -1.97 -7.38 -2.75
N PHE A 52 -2.46 -7.31 -1.52
CA PHE A 52 -1.70 -6.83 -0.35
C PHE A 52 -0.46 -7.69 -0.09
N ALA A 53 -0.63 -9.01 -0.02
CA ALA A 53 0.43 -9.96 0.33
C ALA A 53 1.60 -9.97 -0.67
N MET A 54 1.32 -9.75 -1.96
CA MET A 54 2.35 -9.69 -3.00
C MET A 54 3.04 -8.32 -3.11
N SER A 55 2.48 -7.27 -2.50
CA SER A 55 2.94 -5.89 -2.67
C SER A 55 3.21 -5.20 -1.33
N ALA A 56 2.28 -4.39 -0.83
CA ALA A 56 2.41 -3.53 0.33
C ALA A 56 2.86 -4.30 1.58
N GLY A 57 2.41 -5.54 1.76
CA GLY A 57 2.77 -6.39 2.90
C GLY A 57 4.29 -6.50 3.09
N PRO A 58 5.03 -7.12 2.16
CA PRO A 58 6.48 -7.22 2.26
C PRO A 58 7.25 -5.99 1.77
N LEU A 59 6.79 -5.30 0.70
CA LEU A 59 7.61 -4.29 0.02
C LEU A 59 7.79 -3.01 0.83
N ILE A 60 6.82 -2.61 1.67
CA ILE A 60 6.94 -1.39 2.47
C ILE A 60 8.11 -1.52 3.46
N TRP A 61 8.23 -2.66 4.15
CA TRP A 61 9.34 -2.90 5.08
C TRP A 61 10.69 -2.98 4.40
N VAL A 62 10.73 -3.56 3.19
CA VAL A 62 11.94 -3.58 2.36
C VAL A 62 12.35 -2.15 2.00
N LEU A 63 11.43 -1.33 1.49
CA LEU A 63 11.73 0.06 1.14
C LEU A 63 12.15 0.90 2.35
N CYS A 64 11.51 0.72 3.50
CA CYS A 64 11.92 1.38 4.74
C CYS A 64 13.38 1.02 5.09
N SER A 65 13.80 -0.23 4.92
CA SER A 65 15.19 -0.62 5.21
C SER A 65 16.19 -0.20 4.12
N GLU A 66 15.75 -0.07 2.86
CA GLU A 66 16.58 0.38 1.73
C GLU A 66 16.80 1.90 1.71
N ILE A 67 15.80 2.70 2.10
CA ILE A 67 15.84 4.18 2.03
C ILE A 67 16.52 4.80 3.26
N GLN A 68 16.39 4.17 4.43
CA GLN A 68 16.92 4.74 5.67
C GLN A 68 18.46 4.71 5.68
N PRO A 69 19.12 5.83 6.05
CA PRO A 69 20.58 5.92 6.08
C PRO A 69 21.16 4.92 7.08
N LEU A 70 22.35 4.38 6.78
CA LEU A 70 22.98 3.36 7.63
C LEU A 70 23.18 3.89 9.06
N LYS A 71 23.58 5.16 9.19
CA LYS A 71 23.66 5.83 10.49
C LYS A 71 22.26 6.24 10.94
N GLY A 72 21.71 5.51 11.91
CA GLY A 72 20.38 5.79 12.48
C GLY A 72 19.24 5.00 11.84
N ARG A 73 19.54 3.97 11.04
CA ARG A 73 18.54 3.07 10.46
C ARG A 73 17.57 2.53 11.52
N ASP A 74 18.08 2.11 12.68
CA ASP A 74 17.25 1.55 13.75
C ASP A 74 16.20 2.55 14.26
N PHE A 75 16.58 3.83 14.37
CA PHE A 75 15.64 4.89 14.72
C PHE A 75 14.59 5.10 13.61
N GLY A 76 15.02 5.15 12.35
CA GLY A 76 14.12 5.30 11.20
C GLY A 76 13.11 4.15 11.06
N ILE A 77 13.55 2.91 11.30
CA ILE A 77 12.68 1.73 11.33
C ILE A 77 11.71 1.77 12.53
N THR A 78 12.18 2.20 13.70
CA THR A 78 11.33 2.38 14.89
C THR A 78 10.23 3.39 14.63
N CYS A 79 10.55 4.57 14.07
CA CYS A 79 9.55 5.58 13.69
C CYS A 79 8.56 5.03 12.66
N SER A 80 9.05 4.34 11.62
CA SER A 80 8.19 3.73 10.59
C SER A 80 7.21 2.71 11.19
N THR A 81 7.70 1.91 12.15
CA THR A 81 6.90 0.89 12.84
C THR A 81 5.88 1.52 13.77
N ALA A 82 6.26 2.55 14.53
CA ALA A 82 5.34 3.31 15.38
C ALA A 82 4.22 3.97 14.55
N THR A 83 4.56 4.60 13.43
CA THR A 83 3.56 5.17 12.50
C THR A 83 2.62 4.08 11.97
N ASN A 84 3.13 2.90 11.63
CA ASN A 84 2.31 1.77 11.19
C ASN A 84 1.29 1.34 12.27
N TRP A 85 1.73 1.16 13.52
CA TRP A 85 0.84 0.78 14.61
C TRP A 85 -0.19 1.86 14.95
N ILE A 86 0.20 3.13 14.91
CA ILE A 86 -0.74 4.25 15.10
C ILE A 86 -1.80 4.25 13.99
N ALA A 87 -1.39 4.11 12.73
CA ALA A 87 -2.33 4.03 11.61
C ALA A 87 -3.25 2.81 11.73
N ASN A 88 -2.73 1.65 12.16
CA ASN A 88 -3.52 0.45 12.40
C ASN A 88 -4.57 0.68 13.50
N MET A 89 -4.18 1.32 14.61
CA MET A 89 -5.10 1.69 15.69
C MET A 89 -6.23 2.61 15.20
N ILE A 90 -5.89 3.63 14.40
CA ILE A 90 -6.88 4.55 13.82
C ILE A 90 -7.86 3.78 12.93
N VAL A 91 -7.36 2.93 12.04
CA VAL A 91 -8.21 2.11 11.16
C VAL A 91 -9.09 1.18 11.99
N GLY A 92 -8.54 0.49 12.99
CA GLY A 92 -9.30 -0.40 13.88
C GLY A 92 -10.42 0.31 14.64
N ALA A 93 -10.14 1.52 15.15
CA ALA A 93 -11.14 2.32 15.88
C ALA A 93 -12.21 2.93 14.97
N THR A 94 -11.84 3.30 13.74
CA THR A 94 -12.75 3.97 12.80
C THR A 94 -13.55 3.02 11.92
N PHE A 95 -13.06 1.81 11.66
CA PHE A 95 -13.68 0.87 10.72
C PHE A 95 -15.12 0.53 11.08
N LEU A 96 -15.39 0.09 12.32
CA LEU A 96 -16.75 -0.24 12.76
C LEU A 96 -17.67 0.99 12.77
N THR A 97 -17.12 2.15 13.14
CA THR A 97 -17.86 3.42 13.11
C THR A 97 -18.26 3.79 11.69
N MET A 98 -17.36 3.64 10.72
CA MET A 98 -17.66 3.84 9.30
C MET A 98 -18.69 2.84 8.79
N LEU A 99 -18.53 1.56 9.14
CA LEU A 99 -19.46 0.51 8.73
C LEU A 99 -20.89 0.80 9.19
N ASN A 100 -21.05 1.22 10.45
CA ASN A 100 -22.36 1.49 11.05
C ASN A 100 -22.99 2.80 10.56
N ASN A 101 -22.19 3.85 10.31
CA ASN A 101 -22.71 5.18 9.96
C ASN A 101 -22.79 5.43 8.45
N LEU A 102 -21.76 5.03 7.70
CA LEU A 102 -21.71 5.22 6.24
C LEU A 102 -22.32 4.02 5.50
N GLY A 103 -22.42 2.86 6.15
CA GLY A 103 -22.82 1.60 5.53
C GLY A 103 -21.67 0.88 4.84
N ASN A 104 -21.89 -0.40 4.57
CA ASN A 104 -20.86 -1.30 4.04
C ASN A 104 -20.30 -0.80 2.71
N ALA A 105 -21.16 -0.53 1.71
CA ALA A 105 -20.75 -0.14 0.36
C ALA A 105 -19.84 1.11 0.34
N ASN A 106 -20.26 2.17 1.04
CA ASN A 106 -19.51 3.42 1.10
C ASN A 106 -18.16 3.24 1.81
N THR A 107 -18.12 2.42 2.86
CA THR A 107 -16.88 2.12 3.58
C THR A 107 -15.85 1.48 2.64
N PHE A 108 -16.25 0.46 1.86
CA PHE A 108 -15.36 -0.20 0.91
C PHE A 108 -14.90 0.72 -0.22
N TRP A 109 -15.77 1.61 -0.72
CA TRP A 109 -15.38 2.62 -1.72
C TRP A 109 -14.39 3.64 -1.18
N VAL A 110 -14.51 4.07 0.09
CA VAL A 110 -13.50 4.94 0.72
C VAL A 110 -12.14 4.23 0.74
N TYR A 111 -12.08 2.96 1.14
CA TYR A 111 -10.82 2.21 1.08
C TYR A 111 -10.31 1.99 -0.34
N ALA A 112 -11.19 1.79 -1.32
CA ALA A 112 -10.79 1.73 -2.74
C ALA A 112 -10.16 3.06 -3.19
N GLY A 113 -10.77 4.20 -2.83
CA GLY A 113 -10.24 5.54 -3.09
C GLY A 113 -8.89 5.79 -2.42
N LEU A 114 -8.72 5.33 -1.16
CA LEU A 114 -7.44 5.40 -0.46
C LEU A 114 -6.35 4.59 -1.19
N ASN A 115 -6.68 3.41 -1.73
CA ASN A 115 -5.73 2.64 -2.54
C ASN A 115 -5.32 3.40 -3.81
N VAL A 116 -6.26 4.08 -4.48
CA VAL A 116 -5.93 4.95 -5.63
C VAL A 116 -5.04 6.12 -5.22
N LEU A 117 -5.30 6.75 -4.08
CA LEU A 117 -4.42 7.78 -3.54
C LEU A 117 -3.00 7.23 -3.27
N PHE A 118 -2.88 6.03 -2.71
CA PHE A 118 -1.58 5.38 -2.50
C PHE A 118 -0.87 5.04 -3.81
N ILE A 119 -1.58 4.71 -4.89
CA ILE A 119 -0.98 4.59 -6.23
C ILE A 119 -0.33 5.92 -6.62
N LEU A 120 -1.05 7.03 -6.53
CA LEU A 120 -0.52 8.35 -6.88
C LEU A 120 0.70 8.73 -6.04
N LEU A 121 0.64 8.52 -4.72
CA LEU A 121 1.76 8.75 -3.82
C LEU A 121 2.96 7.86 -4.15
N THR A 122 2.72 6.59 -4.50
CA THR A 122 3.78 5.66 -4.92
C THR A 122 4.45 6.15 -6.20
N LEU A 123 3.68 6.62 -7.17
CA LEU A 123 4.22 7.15 -8.42
C LEU A 123 5.04 8.43 -8.21
N TRP A 124 4.63 9.28 -7.26
CA TRP A 124 5.25 10.58 -7.05
C TRP A 124 6.42 10.59 -6.05
N LEU A 125 6.33 9.80 -4.98
CA LEU A 125 7.29 9.86 -3.86
C LEU A 125 8.22 8.65 -3.78
N VAL A 126 7.76 7.45 -4.17
CA VAL A 126 8.54 6.22 -4.00
C VAL A 126 9.61 6.10 -5.10
N PRO A 127 10.90 5.97 -4.72
CA PRO A 127 11.97 5.68 -5.67
C PRO A 127 11.92 4.23 -6.16
N GLU A 128 12.52 3.99 -7.32
CA GLU A 128 12.93 2.64 -7.67
C GLU A 128 14.31 2.36 -7.06
N THR A 129 14.40 1.31 -6.26
CA THR A 129 15.61 0.90 -5.52
C THR A 129 16.22 -0.39 -6.09
N LYS A 130 15.56 -1.02 -7.08
CA LYS A 130 16.04 -2.25 -7.69
C LYS A 130 17.40 -2.04 -8.37
N HIS A 131 18.35 -2.92 -8.05
CA HIS A 131 19.73 -2.94 -8.57
C HIS A 131 20.61 -1.72 -8.19
N VAL A 132 20.18 -0.91 -7.23
CA VAL A 132 20.97 0.20 -6.69
C VAL A 132 21.56 -0.20 -5.35
N SER A 133 22.83 0.12 -5.10
CA SER A 133 23.45 -0.16 -3.80
C SER A 133 22.90 0.75 -2.71
N LEU A 134 22.85 0.27 -1.47
CA LEU A 134 22.34 1.04 -0.34
C LEU A 134 23.17 2.31 -0.10
N GLU A 135 24.48 2.22 -0.31
CA GLU A 135 25.42 3.35 -0.18
C GLU A 135 25.15 4.43 -1.25
N HIS A 136 24.72 4.02 -2.45
CA HIS A 136 24.33 4.97 -3.50
C HIS A 136 23.04 5.71 -3.11
N ILE A 137 22.03 4.97 -2.63
CA ILE A 137 20.76 5.54 -2.16
C ILE A 137 21.01 6.52 -1.02
N GLU A 138 21.78 6.12 -0.02
CA GLU A 138 22.14 6.97 1.13
C GLU A 138 22.89 8.22 0.67
N ARG A 139 23.89 8.08 -0.22
CA ARG A 139 24.62 9.24 -0.75
C ARG A 139 23.71 10.24 -1.44
N ASN A 140 22.76 9.78 -2.26
CA ASN A 140 21.82 10.66 -2.96
C ASN A 140 20.83 11.32 -1.99
N LEU A 141 20.38 10.58 -0.98
CA LEU A 141 19.55 11.12 0.10
C LEU A 141 20.28 12.22 0.87
N MET A 142 21.54 11.99 1.26
CA MET A 142 22.37 12.97 1.98
C MET A 142 22.76 14.18 1.12
N LYS A 143 22.79 14.04 -0.21
CA LYS A 143 22.94 15.16 -1.16
C LYS A 143 21.66 16.00 -1.31
N GLY A 144 20.56 15.62 -0.66
CA GLY A 144 19.29 16.34 -0.74
C GLY A 144 18.53 16.13 -2.06
N ARG A 145 18.81 15.04 -2.79
CA ARG A 145 18.00 14.72 -3.99
C ARG A 145 16.56 14.39 -3.59
N LYS A 146 15.63 14.67 -4.50
CA LYS A 146 14.22 14.31 -4.33
C LYS A 146 14.09 12.81 -4.09
N LEU A 147 13.22 12.40 -3.17
CA LEU A 147 13.04 10.98 -2.80
C LEU A 147 12.81 10.07 -4.00
N ARG A 148 12.05 10.52 -5.01
CA ARG A 148 11.79 9.73 -6.23
C ARG A 148 13.04 9.45 -7.08
N GLU A 149 14.09 10.26 -6.93
CA GLU A 149 15.29 10.26 -7.78
C GLU A 149 16.52 9.68 -7.07
N ILE A 150 16.40 9.24 -5.81
CA ILE A 150 17.56 8.75 -5.04
C ILE A 150 18.16 7.44 -5.58
N GLY A 151 17.38 6.67 -6.36
CA GLY A 151 17.85 5.48 -7.07
C GLY A 151 18.32 5.72 -8.50
N ALA A 152 18.30 6.95 -9.01
CA ALA A 152 18.74 7.26 -10.36
C ALA A 152 20.28 7.28 -10.43
N HIS A 153 20.85 6.62 -11.44
CA HIS A 153 22.24 6.79 -11.81
C HIS A 153 22.40 8.12 -12.57
N ASP A 154 23.49 8.85 -12.28
CA ASP A 154 23.90 10.06 -12.99
C ASP A 154 24.30 9.79 -14.43
#